data_AF-A0A075HML6-F1
#
_entry.id   AF-A0A075HML6-F1
#
_cell.length_a   1.000
_cell.length_b   1.000
_cell.length_c   1.000
_cell.angle_alpha   90.00
_cell.angle_beta   90.00
_cell.angle_gamma   90.00
#
_symmetry.space_group_name_H-M   'P 1'
#
loop_
_entity.id
_entity.type
_entity.pdbx_description
1 polymer ?
#
loop_
_entity_poly.entity_id
_entity_poly.type
_entity_poly.pdbx_seq_one_letter_code
_entity_poly.pdbx_strand_id
1 'polypeptide(L)'
;MTLDYVKLDPDLRLVICEKVGIYAKRFSIPEPKILLTTREVLDMPKEMTEGARTSAYKYLGLSYNKQSLIFLNIRKISDEKDLENTIVHELIHQRFPYLSHGKRFNKLVRQGLRGKNFPPYQKRK
;
A
#
# COMPACT_ATOMS: atom_id res chain seq x y z
N MET A 1 15.76 -8.72 -8.39
CA MET A 1 15.64 -9.70 -7.29
C MET A 1 14.37 -10.49 -7.55
N THR A 2 14.49 -11.78 -7.82
CA THR A 2 13.38 -12.72 -7.83
C THR A 2 12.97 -12.96 -6.37
N LEU A 3 11.71 -12.76 -6.01
CA LEU A 3 11.21 -13.09 -4.67
C LEU A 3 10.96 -14.61 -4.62
N ASP A 4 12.03 -15.40 -4.55
CA ASP A 4 11.93 -16.86 -4.43
C ASP A 4 11.26 -17.23 -3.11
N TYR A 5 9.98 -17.63 -3.16
CA TYR A 5 9.17 -18.20 -2.06
C TYR A 5 9.60 -17.74 -0.65
N VAL A 6 9.66 -16.42 -0.46
CA VAL A 6 10.27 -15.85 0.73
C VAL A 6 9.34 -16.09 1.91
N LYS A 7 9.74 -16.98 2.81
CA LYS A 7 9.29 -16.88 4.21
C LYS A 7 9.58 -15.44 4.60
N LEU A 8 8.55 -14.67 4.96
CA LEU A 8 8.72 -13.29 5.41
C LEU A 8 9.72 -13.26 6.57
N ASP A 9 10.97 -12.98 6.25
CA ASP A 9 12.02 -12.80 7.23
C ASP A 9 12.02 -11.32 7.70
N PRO A 10 12.67 -11.03 8.83
CA PRO A 10 12.73 -9.67 9.35
C PRO A 10 13.36 -8.66 8.38
N ASP A 11 14.30 -9.09 7.54
CA ASP A 11 15.02 -8.20 6.62
C ASP A 11 14.13 -7.76 5.45
N LEU A 12 13.39 -8.70 4.85
CA LEU A 12 12.40 -8.38 3.81
C LEU A 12 11.31 -7.46 4.37
N ARG A 13 10.84 -7.72 5.61
CA ARG A 13 9.86 -6.84 6.26
C ARG A 13 10.40 -5.42 6.40
N LEU A 14 11.65 -5.27 6.86
CA LEU A 14 12.30 -3.98 7.03
C LEU A 14 12.38 -3.23 5.69
N VAL A 15 12.85 -3.90 4.63
CA VAL A 15 12.95 -3.31 3.28
C VAL A 15 11.59 -2.82 2.77
N ILE A 16 10.52 -3.59 2.99
CA ILE A 16 9.16 -3.19 2.60
C ILE A 16 8.71 -1.95 3.40
N CYS A 17 8.93 -1.95 4.72
CA CYS A 17 8.61 -0.81 5.59
C CYS A 17 9.35 0.46 5.15
N GLU A 18 10.65 0.38 4.89
CA GLU A 18 11.44 1.52 4.41
C GLU A 18 10.90 2.09 3.09
N LYS A 19 10.57 1.22 2.14
CA LYS A 19 9.95 1.64 0.86
C LYS A 19 8.63 2.34 1.08
N VAL A 20 7.75 1.78 1.91
CA VAL A 20 6.46 2.40 2.25
C VAL A 20 6.68 3.77 2.89
N GLY A 21 7.61 3.90 3.86
CA GLY A 21 7.95 5.18 4.49
C GLY A 21 8.45 6.22 3.49
N ILE A 22 9.33 5.84 2.56
CA ILE A 22 9.82 6.72 1.48
C ILE A 22 8.66 7.23 0.62
N TYR A 23 7.77 6.35 0.15
CA TYR A 23 6.64 6.76 -0.69
C TYR A 23 5.58 7.55 0.10
N ALA A 24 5.30 7.19 1.35
CA ALA A 24 4.38 7.92 2.22
C ALA A 24 4.84 9.37 2.42
N LYS A 25 6.14 9.56 2.69
CA LYS A 25 6.78 10.89 2.75
C LYS A 25 6.62 11.66 1.44
N ARG A 26 6.91 11.04 0.29
CA ARG A 26 6.73 11.67 -1.04
C ARG A 26 5.27 12.06 -1.30
N PHE A 27 4.33 11.31 -0.75
CA PHE A 27 2.90 11.56 -0.87
C PHE A 27 2.37 12.51 0.20
N SER A 28 3.21 13.02 1.10
CA SER A 28 2.78 13.90 2.19
C SER A 28 1.61 13.31 2.98
N ILE A 29 1.67 12.00 3.26
CA ILE A 29 0.72 11.29 4.14
C ILE A 29 1.49 10.65 5.30
N PRO A 30 0.85 10.43 6.46
CA PRO A 30 1.43 9.61 7.52
C PRO A 30 1.77 8.21 7.00
N GLU A 31 2.81 7.61 7.55
CA GLU A 31 3.15 6.22 7.25
C GLU A 31 2.03 5.30 7.75
N PRO A 32 1.39 4.50 6.88
CA PRO A 32 0.35 3.60 7.31
C PRO A 32 0.93 2.39 8.02
N LYS A 33 0.12 1.75 8.87
CA LYS A 33 0.41 0.40 9.34
C LYS A 33 0.38 -0.56 8.16
N ILE A 34 1.36 -1.47 8.11
CA ILE A 34 1.53 -2.41 7.00
C ILE A 34 1.23 -3.82 7.49
N LEU A 35 0.36 -4.51 6.76
CA LEU A 35 0.09 -5.93 6.90
C LEU A 35 0.65 -6.65 5.67
N LEU A 36 1.39 -7.72 5.87
CA LEU A 36 2.12 -8.44 4.82
C LEU A 36 1.54 -9.83 4.56
N THR A 37 0.71 -10.34 5.46
CA THR A 37 0.06 -11.65 5.29
C THR A 37 -1.44 -11.58 5.56
N THR A 38 -2.18 -12.51 4.95
CA THR A 38 -3.62 -12.65 5.24
C THR A 38 -3.88 -13.00 6.71
N ARG A 39 -2.93 -13.68 7.38
CA ARG A 39 -2.99 -13.92 8.82
C ARG A 39 -2.96 -12.62 9.61
N GLU A 40 -2.05 -11.71 9.29
CA GLU A 40 -1.99 -10.40 9.96
C GLU A 40 -3.29 -9.59 9.75
N VAL A 41 -3.93 -9.69 8.57
CA VAL A 41 -5.27 -9.13 8.34
C VAL A 41 -6.32 -9.76 9.25
N LEU A 42 -6.29 -11.09 9.43
CA LEU A 42 -7.20 -11.83 10.29
C LEU A 42 -6.90 -11.69 11.80
N ASP A 43 -5.72 -11.22 12.18
CA ASP A 43 -5.35 -10.97 13.58
C ASP A 43 -5.72 -9.54 14.01
N MET A 44 -5.92 -8.61 13.06
CA MET A 44 -6.42 -7.26 13.36
C MET A 44 -7.85 -7.30 13.90
N PRO A 45 -8.27 -6.29 14.69
CA PRO A 45 -9.68 -6.09 15.02
C PRO A 45 -10.56 -6.05 13.76
N LYS A 46 -11.79 -6.58 13.83
CA LYS A 46 -12.66 -6.73 12.66
C LYS A 46 -12.98 -5.38 12.03
N GLU A 47 -13.19 -4.37 12.86
CA GLU A 47 -13.51 -2.99 12.50
C GLU A 47 -12.39 -2.34 11.69
N MET A 48 -11.13 -2.72 11.96
CA MET A 48 -9.95 -2.18 11.27
C MET A 48 -9.77 -2.72 9.85
N THR A 49 -10.40 -3.86 9.52
CA THR A 49 -10.26 -4.54 8.23
C THR A 49 -11.61 -4.79 7.55
N GLU A 50 -12.63 -4.05 7.98
CA GLU A 50 -14.00 -4.15 7.47
C GLU A 50 -14.05 -3.99 5.94
N GLY A 51 -14.99 -4.69 5.30
CA GLY A 51 -15.23 -4.62 3.86
C GLY A 51 -14.34 -5.54 3.02
N ALA A 52 -13.14 -5.89 3.49
CA ALA A 52 -12.23 -6.74 2.72
C ALA A 52 -11.47 -7.81 3.53
N ARG A 53 -11.72 -7.96 4.84
CA ARG A 53 -11.05 -8.95 5.70
C ARG A 53 -11.04 -10.37 5.12
N THR A 54 -12.22 -10.88 4.73
CA THR A 54 -12.38 -12.27 4.26
C THR A 54 -12.03 -12.45 2.79
N SER A 55 -11.82 -11.37 2.05
CA SER A 55 -11.49 -11.37 0.62
C SER A 55 -10.07 -10.89 0.32
N ALA A 56 -9.30 -10.46 1.32
CA ALA A 56 -7.96 -9.89 1.16
C ALA A 56 -7.02 -10.79 0.34
N TYR A 57 -7.12 -12.10 0.51
CA TYR A 57 -6.33 -13.09 -0.23
C TYR A 57 -6.48 -12.99 -1.75
N LYS A 58 -7.56 -12.39 -2.27
CA LYS A 58 -7.81 -12.23 -3.71
C LYS A 58 -6.93 -11.16 -4.33
N TYR A 59 -6.45 -10.19 -3.57
CA TYR A 59 -5.78 -8.99 -4.07
C TYR A 59 -4.25 -9.05 -3.91
N LEU A 60 -3.55 -8.25 -4.73
CA LEU A 60 -2.13 -7.95 -4.55
C LEU A 60 -1.89 -6.98 -3.39
N GLY A 61 -2.77 -5.99 -3.24
CA GLY A 61 -2.78 -5.06 -2.13
C GLY A 61 -4.19 -4.56 -1.84
N LEU A 62 -4.36 -3.97 -0.66
CA LEU A 62 -5.59 -3.31 -0.24
C LEU A 62 -5.28 -2.12 0.66
N SER A 63 -6.01 -1.03 0.44
CA SER A 63 -6.05 0.12 1.34
C SER A 63 -7.34 0.12 2.14
N TYR A 64 -7.23 0.11 3.46
CA TYR A 64 -8.37 0.25 4.37
C TYR A 64 -8.60 1.74 4.66
N ASN A 65 -9.20 2.47 3.71
CA ASN A 65 -9.20 3.95 3.70
C ASN A 65 -9.74 4.66 4.96
N LYS A 66 -10.55 4.00 5.79
CA LYS A 66 -11.00 4.57 7.08
C LYS A 66 -9.90 4.53 8.15
N GLN A 67 -8.83 3.79 7.90
CA GLN A 67 -7.69 3.55 8.76
C GLN A 67 -6.40 3.92 8.01
N SER A 68 -5.37 4.35 8.72
CA SER A 68 -4.02 4.45 8.15
C SER A 68 -3.39 3.05 8.12
N LEU A 69 -3.91 2.20 7.22
CA LEU A 69 -3.62 0.77 7.17
C LEU A 69 -3.66 0.27 5.72
N ILE A 70 -2.61 -0.42 5.31
CA ILE A 70 -2.54 -1.10 4.01
C ILE A 70 -2.15 -2.57 4.20
N PHE A 71 -2.61 -3.40 3.27
CA PHE A 71 -2.20 -4.79 3.13
C PHE A 71 -1.43 -4.96 1.81
N LEU A 72 -0.30 -5.64 1.87
CA LEU A 72 0.52 -6.03 0.72
C LEU A 72 0.66 -7.55 0.74
N ASN A 73 0.11 -8.23 -0.25
CA ASN A 73 0.09 -9.68 -0.30
C ASN A 73 1.42 -10.23 -0.83
N ILE A 74 2.41 -10.37 0.05
CA ILE A 74 3.76 -10.82 -0.32
C ILE A 74 3.78 -12.18 -1.02
N ARG A 75 2.76 -13.04 -0.78
CA ARG A 75 2.65 -14.36 -1.43
C ARG A 75 2.26 -14.25 -2.91
N LYS A 76 1.67 -13.14 -3.32
CA LYS A 76 1.23 -12.89 -4.70
C LYS A 76 2.13 -11.92 -5.45
N ILE A 77 2.89 -11.09 -4.74
CA ILE A 77 3.85 -10.16 -5.33
C ILE A 77 5.08 -10.97 -5.76
N SER A 78 5.36 -10.95 -7.06
CA SER A 78 6.37 -11.83 -7.66
C SER A 78 7.76 -11.18 -7.75
N ASP A 79 7.81 -9.86 -7.83
CA ASP A 79 9.03 -9.09 -7.96
C ASP A 79 8.94 -7.68 -7.35
N GLU A 80 10.09 -7.00 -7.37
CA GLU A 80 10.25 -5.64 -6.84
C GLU A 80 9.38 -4.60 -7.56
N LYS A 81 9.16 -4.77 -8.86
CA LYS A 81 8.38 -3.82 -9.66
C LYS A 81 6.90 -3.90 -9.28
N ASP A 82 6.39 -5.11 -9.09
CA ASP A 82 5.03 -5.36 -8.60
C ASP A 82 4.87 -4.86 -7.15
N LEU A 83 5.89 -5.03 -6.31
CA LEU A 83 5.92 -4.49 -4.95
C LEU A 83 5.77 -2.96 -4.97
N GLU A 84 6.65 -2.25 -5.68
CA GLU A 84 6.62 -0.79 -5.73
C GLU A 84 5.33 -0.26 -6.35
N ASN A 85 4.83 -0.91 -7.40
CA ASN A 85 3.55 -0.54 -8.01
C ASN A 85 2.38 -0.73 -7.04
N THR A 86 2.35 -1.82 -6.27
CA THR A 86 1.31 -2.09 -5.28
C THR A 86 1.39 -1.08 -4.13
N ILE A 87 2.58 -0.79 -3.60
CA ILE A 87 2.77 0.25 -2.57
C ILE A 87 2.23 1.59 -3.05
N VAL A 88 2.66 2.05 -4.22
CA VAL A 88 2.22 3.34 -4.77
C VAL A 88 0.71 3.35 -4.99
N HIS A 89 0.13 2.26 -5.47
CA HIS A 89 -1.30 2.11 -5.68
C HIS A 89 -2.09 2.32 -4.38
N GLU A 90 -1.75 1.58 -3.32
CA GLU A 90 -2.48 1.64 -2.06
C GLU A 90 -2.28 2.98 -1.34
N LEU A 91 -1.08 3.56 -1.41
CA LEU A 91 -0.82 4.89 -0.82
C LEU A 91 -1.56 6.02 -1.55
N ILE A 92 -1.86 5.87 -2.85
CA ILE A 92 -2.72 6.81 -3.57
C ILE A 92 -4.16 6.72 -3.06
N HIS A 93 -4.67 5.53 -2.73
CA HIS A 93 -5.99 5.39 -2.10
C HIS A 93 -6.03 5.99 -0.71
N GLN A 94 -4.98 5.79 0.10
CA GLN A 94 -4.85 6.45 1.41
C GLN A 94 -4.91 7.97 1.28
N ARG A 95 -4.25 8.53 0.26
CA ARG A 95 -4.24 9.97 0.04
C ARG A 95 -5.50 10.53 -0.59
N PHE A 96 -6.11 9.80 -1.52
CA PHE A 96 -7.29 10.21 -2.27
C PHE A 96 -8.40 9.15 -2.14
N PRO A 97 -9.05 9.01 -0.96
CA PRO A 97 -9.97 7.90 -0.67
C PRO A 97 -11.16 7.76 -1.62
N TYR A 98 -11.56 8.85 -2.28
CA TYR A 98 -12.70 8.90 -3.19
C TYR A 98 -12.31 8.78 -4.66
N LEU A 99 -11.01 8.57 -4.96
CA LEU A 99 -10.52 8.53 -6.33
C LEU A 99 -10.60 7.12 -6.91
N SER A 100 -11.57 6.89 -7.78
CA SER A 100 -11.72 5.62 -8.50
C SER A 100 -10.60 5.37 -9.53
N HIS A 101 -10.39 4.10 -9.88
CA HIS A 101 -9.42 3.63 -10.88
C HIS A 101 -9.74 4.12 -12.30
N GLY A 102 -9.31 5.35 -12.62
CA GLY A 102 -9.44 5.94 -13.95
C GLY A 102 -8.16 6.59 -14.45
N LYS A 103 -8.27 7.35 -15.56
CA LYS A 103 -7.12 8.06 -16.17
C LYS A 103 -6.35 8.93 -15.17
N ARG A 104 -7.06 9.62 -14.26
CA ARG A 104 -6.47 10.45 -13.21
C ARG A 104 -5.69 9.62 -12.19
N PHE A 105 -6.28 8.53 -11.70
CA PHE A 105 -5.62 7.60 -10.79
C PHE A 105 -4.33 7.03 -11.41
N ASN A 106 -4.42 6.51 -12.64
CA ASN A 106 -3.27 5.96 -13.36
C ASN A 106 -2.17 7.01 -13.60
N LYS A 107 -2.54 8.28 -13.82
CA LYS A 107 -1.56 9.37 -13.91
C LYS A 107 -0.83 9.58 -12.58
N LEU A 108 -1.52 9.51 -11.45
CA LEU A 108 -0.88 9.67 -10.13
C LEU A 108 0.02 8.49 -9.80
N VAL A 109 -0.38 7.25 -10.12
CA VAL A 109 0.46 6.05 -9.94
C VAL A 109 1.77 6.21 -10.69
N ARG A 110 1.71 6.56 -11.99
CA ARG A 110 2.92 6.81 -12.79
C ARG A 110 3.77 7.95 -12.25
N GLN A 111 3.16 9.01 -11.71
CA GLN A 111 3.92 10.11 -11.09
C GLN A 111 4.62 9.65 -9.81
N GLY A 112 3.96 8.85 -8.98
CA GLY A 112 4.54 8.29 -7.77
C GLY A 112 5.72 7.37 -8.06
N LEU A 113 5.57 6.45 -9.02
CA LEU A 113 6.64 5.58 -9.48
C LEU A 113 7.84 6.34 -10.05
N ARG A 114 7.62 7.49 -10.70
CA ARG A 114 8.69 8.39 -11.17
C ARG A 114 9.34 9.23 -10.06
N GLY A 115 8.98 9.01 -8.79
CA GLY A 115 9.56 9.70 -7.64
C GLY A 115 9.03 11.13 -7.43
N LYS A 116 7.86 11.47 -7.96
CA LYS A 116 7.27 12.80 -7.73
C LYS A 116 7.03 13.05 -6.24
N ASN A 117 7.53 14.18 -5.75
CA ASN A 117 7.09 14.76 -4.49
C ASN A 117 5.78 15.52 -4.70
N PHE A 118 4.83 15.24 -3.84
CA PHE A 118 3.54 15.91 -3.87
C PHE A 118 3.43 16.86 -2.69
N PRO A 119 2.86 18.06 -2.89
CA PRO A 119 2.69 19.02 -1.81
C PRO A 119 1.74 18.47 -0.74
N PRO A 120 1.85 18.93 0.52
CA PRO A 120 0.86 18.65 1.56
C PRO A 120 -0.57 18.96 1.09
N TYR A 121 -1.55 18.23 1.62
CA TYR A 121 -2.95 18.50 1.29
C TYR A 121 -3.33 19.93 1.71
N GLN A 122 -3.75 20.74 0.74
CA GLN A 122 -4.31 22.05 0.99
C GLN A 122 -5.82 21.96 0.87
N LYS A 123 -6.53 22.15 1.98
CA LYS A 123 -7.99 22.30 1.96
C LYS A 123 -8.28 23.55 1.14
N ARG A 124 -9.06 23.41 0.06
CA ARG A 124 -9.50 24.58 -0.73
C ARG A 124 -10.27 25.50 0.20
N LYS A 125 -9.87 26.78 0.25
CA LYS A 125 -10.64 27.85 0.93
C LYS A 125 -11.93 28.10 0.18
#